data_AF-A0A1F6KBE0-F1
#
_entry.id   AF-A0A1F6KBE0-F1
#
_cell.length_a   1.000
_cell.length_b   1.000
_cell.length_c   1.000
_cell.angle_alpha   90.00
_cell.angle_beta   90.00
_cell.angle_gamma   90.00
#
_symmetry.space_group_name_H-M   'P 1'
#
loop_
_entity.id
_entity.type
_entity.pdbx_description
1 polymer ?
#
loop_
_entity_poly.entity_id
_entity_poly.type
_entity_poly.pdbx_seq_one_letter_code
_entity_poly.pdbx_strand_id
1 'polypeptide(L)'
;MVWVLLVTAFFLEGIITSLPLILTSLLLFFTYRRSNRVFLAAFGVGILIDVLKLRQLGISSTYYIIFLFLVSLYERKFEIKTIPFVIIVSFLGSLGYLALVNSSEILFRALVSSILAVTTFHVTANLFRNPIRSRF
;
A
#
# COMPACT_ATOMS: atom_id res chain seq x y z
N MET A 1 13.75 -3.13 -5.14
CA MET A 1 12.45 -3.24 -5.81
C MET A 1 11.32 -2.62 -5.00
N VAL A 2 10.89 -3.20 -3.89
CA VAL A 2 9.69 -2.71 -3.17
C VAL A 2 9.85 -1.29 -2.59
N TRP A 3 11.05 -0.93 -2.13
CA TRP A 3 11.36 0.46 -1.74
C TRP A 3 11.22 1.45 -2.91
N VAL A 4 11.58 1.03 -4.13
CA VAL A 4 11.44 1.85 -5.33
C VAL A 4 9.95 2.12 -5.60
N LEU A 5 9.10 1.09 -5.47
CA LEU A 5 7.64 1.24 -5.59
C LEU A 5 7.09 2.24 -4.57
N LEU A 6 7.55 2.18 -3.31
CA LEU A 6 7.08 3.11 -2.28
C LEU A 6 7.49 4.56 -2.57
N VAL A 7 8.73 4.78 -3.05
CA VAL A 7 9.21 6.11 -3.42
C VAL A 7 8.47 6.64 -4.64
N THR A 8 8.26 5.84 -5.69
CA THR A 8 7.48 6.27 -6.85
C THR A 8 6.03 6.54 -6.47
N ALA A 9 5.42 5.69 -5.65
CA ALA A 9 4.07 5.92 -5.14
C ALA A 9 3.96 7.23 -4.35
N PHE A 10 4.96 7.56 -3.54
CA PHE A 10 5.01 8.83 -2.80
C PHE A 10 4.97 10.04 -3.72
N PHE A 11 5.80 10.09 -4.77
CA PHE A 11 5.78 11.20 -5.72
C PHE A 11 4.50 11.24 -6.56
N LEU A 12 4.02 10.08 -7.03
CA LEU A 12 2.80 10.00 -7.83
C LEU A 12 1.56 10.43 -7.03
N GLU A 13 1.42 9.99 -5.78
CA GLU A 13 0.31 10.38 -4.91
C GLU A 13 0.48 11.79 -4.34
N GLY A 14 1.71 12.23 -4.09
CA GLY A 14 2.00 13.55 -3.52
C GLY A 14 1.79 14.69 -4.51
N ILE A 15 2.03 14.45 -5.80
CA ILE A 15 2.07 15.51 -6.83
C ILE A 15 1.00 15.33 -7.90
N ILE A 16 0.80 14.11 -8.40
CA ILE A 16 0.09 13.89 -9.67
C ILE A 16 -1.33 13.37 -9.45
N THR A 17 -1.54 12.51 -8.45
CA THR A 17 -2.77 11.73 -8.29
C THR A 17 -3.30 11.79 -6.86
N SER A 18 -4.61 11.61 -6.70
CA SER A 18 -5.27 11.49 -5.39
C SER A 18 -5.57 10.04 -5.00
N LEU A 19 -5.06 9.07 -5.76
CA LEU A 19 -5.21 7.65 -5.47
C LEU A 19 -4.31 7.26 -4.30
N PRO A 20 -4.73 6.34 -3.41
CA PRO A 20 -3.94 5.90 -2.26
C PRO A 20 -2.83 4.91 -2.65
N LEU A 21 -1.91 5.36 -3.51
CA LEU A 21 -0.80 4.57 -4.04
C LEU A 21 0.23 4.22 -2.96
N ILE A 22 0.41 5.09 -1.97
CA ILE A 22 1.29 4.84 -0.83
C ILE A 22 0.76 3.66 -0.01
N LEU A 23 -0.55 3.65 0.28
CA LEU A 23 -1.20 2.57 1.02
C LEU A 23 -1.05 1.23 0.29
N THR A 24 -1.33 1.20 -1.02
CA THR A 24 -1.19 -0.02 -1.83
C THR A 24 0.25 -0.51 -1.86
N SER A 25 1.23 0.39 -2.00
CA SER A 25 2.65 0.05 -1.97
C SER A 25 3.10 -0.48 -0.61
N LEU A 26 2.64 0.12 0.49
CA LEU A 26 2.90 -0.35 1.85
C LEU A 26 2.29 -1.73 2.11
N LEU A 27 1.06 -1.96 1.64
CA LEU A 27 0.40 -3.27 1.75
C LEU A 27 1.22 -4.34 1.01
N LEU A 28 1.62 -4.09 -0.23
CA LEU A 28 2.45 -5.03 -0.99
C LEU A 28 3.80 -5.26 -0.30
N PHE A 29 4.40 -4.21 0.24
CA PHE A 29 5.63 -4.34 0.99
C PHE A 29 5.46 -5.25 2.21
N PHE A 30 4.41 -5.03 2.99
CA PHE A 30 4.07 -5.90 4.10
C PHE A 30 3.87 -7.35 3.64
N THR A 31 3.10 -7.57 2.57
CA THR A 31 2.80 -8.90 2.02
C THR A 31 4.05 -9.68 1.60
N TYR A 32 5.02 -9.03 0.97
CA TYR A 32 6.24 -9.71 0.50
C TYR A 32 7.30 -9.89 1.58
N ARG A 33 7.54 -8.87 2.40
CA ARG A 33 8.69 -8.82 3.32
C ARG A 33 8.35 -9.13 4.77
N ARG A 34 7.08 -9.02 5.19
CA ARG A 34 6.58 -9.30 6.55
C ARG A 34 7.48 -8.71 7.64
N SER A 35 7.94 -7.49 7.44
CA SER A 35 8.94 -6.85 8.31
C SER A 35 8.32 -5.71 9.09
N ASN A 36 8.67 -5.62 10.38
CA ASN A 36 8.29 -4.48 11.24
C ASN A 36 8.79 -3.14 10.68
N ARG A 37 9.81 -3.14 9.82
CA ARG A 37 10.31 -1.94 9.14
C ARG A 37 9.25 -1.27 8.26
N VAL A 38 8.22 -2.01 7.82
CA VAL A 38 7.13 -1.44 7.02
C VAL A 38 6.29 -0.48 7.86
N PHE A 39 6.15 -0.70 9.17
CA PHE A 39 5.45 0.23 10.06
C PHE A 39 6.20 1.56 10.23
N LEU A 40 7.54 1.51 10.33
CA LEU A 40 8.37 2.71 10.34
C LEU A 40 8.23 3.50 9.03
N ALA A 41 8.23 2.80 7.89
CA ALA A 41 8.00 3.42 6.59
C ALA A 41 6.60 4.03 6.50
N ALA A 42 5.56 3.31 6.97
CA ALA A 42 4.18 3.80 7.02
C ALA A 42 4.04 5.07 7.88
N PHE A 43 4.70 5.11 9.03
CA PHE A 43 4.74 6.29 9.88
C PHE A 43 5.39 7.48 9.18
N GLY A 44 6.63 7.30 8.70
CA GLY A 44 7.40 8.38 8.07
C GLY A 44 6.73 8.92 6.80
N VAL A 45 6.36 8.03 5.88
CA VAL A 45 5.72 8.42 4.61
C VAL A 45 4.33 9.03 4.87
N GLY A 46 3.59 8.53 5.86
CA GLY A 46 2.30 9.09 6.27
C GLY A 46 2.40 10.53 6.76
N ILE A 47 3.41 10.86 7.57
CA ILE A 47 3.65 12.25 8.00
C ILE A 47 4.03 13.11 6.78
N LEU A 48 4.94 12.62 5.93
CA LEU A 48 5.39 13.37 4.77
C LEU A 48 4.25 13.67 3.80
N ILE A 49 3.33 12.73 3.56
CA ILE A 49 2.20 12.98 2.66
C ILE A 49 1.18 13.97 3.26
N ASP A 50 0.99 13.94 4.59
CA ASP A 50 0.14 14.93 5.25
C ASP A 50 0.73 16.34 5.13
N VAL A 51 2.05 16.49 5.31
CA VAL A 51 2.76 17.76 5.07
C VAL A 51 2.58 18.21 3.61
N LEU A 52 2.86 17.33 2.64
CA LEU A 52 2.79 17.67 1.22
C LEU A 52 1.37 18.07 0.78
N LYS A 53 0.35 17.40 1.30
CA LYS A 53 -1.06 17.69 0.96
C LYS A 53 -1.70 18.76 1.85
N LEU A 54 -0.92 19.40 2.73
CA LEU A 54 -1.37 20.43 3.66
C LEU A 54 -2.57 19.96 4.52
N ARG A 55 -2.52 18.70 4.96
CA ARG A 55 -3.53 18.08 5.82
C ARG A 55 -3.09 18.14 7.28
N GLN A 56 -4.01 17.83 8.18
CA GLN A 56 -3.65 17.66 9.59
C GLN A 56 -2.59 16.55 9.72
N LEU A 57 -1.50 16.89 10.39
CA LEU A 57 -0.35 16.01 10.55
C LEU A 57 -0.71 14.73 11.30
N GLY A 58 -0.26 13.61 10.77
CA GLY A 58 -0.32 12.32 11.44
C GLY A 58 -1.59 11.52 11.15
N ILE A 59 -2.54 12.08 10.41
CA ILE A 59 -3.75 11.39 10.00
C ILE A 59 -3.41 10.19 9.11
N SER A 60 -2.63 10.40 8.04
CA SER A 60 -2.29 9.34 7.10
C SER A 60 -1.42 8.27 7.77
N SER A 61 -0.43 8.69 8.57
CA SER A 61 0.43 7.73 9.29
C SER A 61 -0.35 6.86 10.27
N THR A 62 -1.27 7.47 11.03
CA THR A 62 -2.10 6.73 11.99
C THR A 62 -2.97 5.71 11.26
N TYR A 63 -3.61 6.12 10.17
CA TYR A 63 -4.42 5.21 9.36
C TYR A 63 -3.58 4.05 8.80
N TYR A 64 -2.42 4.34 8.19
CA TYR A 64 -1.57 3.30 7.61
C TYR A 64 -1.08 2.29 8.66
N ILE A 65 -0.69 2.76 9.85
CA ILE A 65 -0.22 1.89 10.93
C ILE A 65 -1.34 1.00 11.44
N ILE A 66 -2.52 1.58 11.74
CA ILE A 66 -3.68 0.80 12.21
C ILE A 66 -4.07 -0.23 11.17
N PHE A 67 -4.14 0.17 9.90
CA PHE A 67 -4.52 -0.72 8.81
C PHE A 67 -3.52 -1.86 8.63
N LEU A 68 -2.23 -1.58 8.57
CA LEU A 68 -1.19 -2.60 8.49
C LEU A 68 -1.14 -3.49 9.73
N PHE A 69 -1.47 -2.95 10.90
CA PHE A 69 -1.56 -3.71 12.13
C PHE A 69 -2.70 -4.73 12.03
N LEU A 70 -3.89 -4.33 11.58
CA LEU A 70 -5.01 -5.26 11.33
C LEU A 70 -4.63 -6.35 10.31
N VAL A 71 -3.96 -5.96 9.23
CA VAL A 71 -3.43 -6.91 8.23
C VAL A 71 -2.43 -7.88 8.86
N SER A 72 -1.57 -7.41 9.76
CA SER A 72 -0.61 -8.27 10.47
C SER A 72 -1.28 -9.27 11.41
N LEU A 73 -2.40 -8.90 12.04
CA LEU A 73 -3.18 -9.83 12.86
C LEU A 73 -3.83 -10.91 11.99
N TYR A 74 -4.33 -10.54 10.81
CA TYR A 74 -4.89 -11.50 9.86
C TYR A 74 -3.83 -12.46 9.31
N GLU A 75 -2.63 -11.95 9.00
CA GLU A 75 -1.50 -12.73 8.48
C GLU A 75 -1.09 -13.90 9.39
N ARG A 76 -1.23 -13.75 10.71
CA ARG A 76 -0.93 -14.81 11.67
C ARG A 76 -1.86 -16.02 11.53
N LYS A 77 -3.03 -15.87 10.91
CA LYS A 77 -4.07 -16.90 10.81
C LYS A 77 -4.29 -17.41 9.38
N PHE A 78 -3.99 -16.60 8.37
CA PHE A 78 -4.34 -16.88 6.98
C PHE A 78 -3.24 -16.48 5.99
N GLU A 79 -3.30 -17.04 4.78
CA GLU A 79 -2.35 -16.72 3.71
C GLU A 79 -2.63 -15.36 3.06
N ILE A 80 -1.66 -14.46 3.15
CA ILE A 80 -1.76 -13.09 2.61
C ILE A 80 -1.14 -12.89 1.22
N LYS A 81 -0.47 -13.90 0.66
CA LYS A 81 0.18 -13.82 -0.66
C LYS A 81 -0.75 -14.33 -1.78
N THR A 82 -2.04 -14.04 -1.67
CA THR A 82 -3.06 -14.49 -2.63
C THR A 82 -3.70 -13.29 -3.32
N ILE A 83 -4.08 -13.46 -4.59
CA ILE A 83 -4.79 -12.43 -5.36
C ILE A 83 -6.09 -11.98 -4.66
N PRO A 84 -6.99 -12.87 -4.18
CA PRO A 84 -8.22 -12.44 -3.51
C PRO A 84 -7.93 -11.60 -2.25
N PHE A 85 -6.89 -11.95 -1.48
CA PHE A 85 -6.49 -11.14 -0.33
C PHE A 85 -6.07 -9.73 -0.76
N VAL A 86 -5.19 -9.61 -1.77
CA VAL A 86 -4.72 -8.31 -2.25
C VAL A 86 -5.90 -7.47 -2.76
N ILE A 87 -6.84 -8.05 -3.52
CA ILE A 87 -8.04 -7.34 -4.01
C ILE A 87 -8.85 -6.77 -2.84
N ILE A 88 -9.28 -7.65 -1.92
CA ILE A 88 -10.22 -7.28 -0.85
C ILE A 88 -9.57 -6.26 0.09
N VAL A 89 -8.32 -6.53 0.51
CA VAL A 89 -7.64 -5.68 1.49
C VAL A 89 -7.23 -4.35 0.88
N SER A 90 -6.72 -4.31 -0.35
CA SER A 90 -6.40 -3.04 -1.01
C SER A 90 -7.66 -2.20 -1.26
N PHE A 91 -8.78 -2.83 -1.65
CA PHE A 91 -10.05 -2.14 -1.82
C PHE A 91 -10.56 -1.55 -0.50
N LEU A 92 -10.66 -2.36 0.55
CA LEU A 92 -11.15 -1.90 1.86
C LEU A 92 -10.23 -0.85 2.49
N GLY A 93 -8.93 -1.04 2.40
CA GLY A 93 -7.95 -0.04 2.87
C GLY A 93 -8.05 1.27 2.09
N SER A 94 -8.16 1.19 0.77
CA SER A 94 -8.31 2.39 -0.07
C SER A 94 -9.62 3.12 0.24
N LEU A 95 -10.72 2.38 0.39
CA LEU A 95 -12.03 2.92 0.73
C LEU A 95 -11.99 3.63 2.10
N GLY A 96 -11.43 2.98 3.12
CA GLY A 96 -11.31 3.57 4.45
C GLY A 96 -10.42 4.81 4.46
N TYR A 97 -9.28 4.80 3.75
CA TYR A 97 -8.40 5.96 3.65
C TYR A 97 -9.09 7.13 2.95
N LEU A 98 -9.73 6.87 1.80
CA LEU A 98 -10.39 7.90 1.01
C LEU A 98 -11.61 8.50 1.73
N ALA A 99 -12.34 7.68 2.49
CA ALA A 99 -13.41 8.15 3.36
C ALA A 99 -12.87 9.05 4.47
N LEU A 100 -11.75 8.65 5.09
CA LEU A 100 -11.14 9.43 6.17
C LEU A 100 -10.69 10.81 5.69
N VAL A 101 -10.10 10.89 4.49
CA VAL A 101 -9.63 12.16 3.93
C VAL A 101 -10.71 12.91 3.11
N ASN A 102 -11.96 12.48 3.22
CA ASN A 102 -13.13 13.11 2.60
C ASN A 102 -12.94 13.40 1.09
N SER A 103 -12.40 12.42 0.35
CA SER A 103 -12.23 12.54 -1.11
C SER A 103 -13.57 12.41 -1.82
N SER A 104 -13.75 13.13 -2.94
CA SER A 104 -14.81 12.81 -3.89
C SER A 104 -14.59 11.43 -4.53
N GLU A 105 -15.69 10.82 -5.00
CA GLU A 105 -15.68 9.57 -5.79
C GLU A 105 -14.98 8.38 -5.09
N ILE A 106 -15.22 8.23 -3.79
CA ILE A 106 -14.57 7.25 -2.89
C ILE A 106 -14.57 5.84 -3.50
N LEU A 107 -15.74 5.36 -3.96
CA LEU A 107 -15.90 4.00 -4.49
C LEU A 107 -15.09 3.79 -5.76
N PHE A 108 -15.18 4.71 -6.72
CA PHE A 108 -14.47 4.60 -8.00
C PHE A 108 -12.96 4.59 -7.80
N ARG A 109 -12.44 5.52 -6.97
CA ARG A 109 -11.01 5.59 -6.66
C ARG A 109 -10.50 4.38 -5.89
N ALA A 110 -11.30 3.83 -4.97
CA ALA A 110 -10.96 2.60 -4.26
C ALA A 110 -10.91 1.38 -5.19
N LEU A 111 -11.83 1.28 -6.16
CA LEU A 111 -11.81 0.23 -7.19
C LEU A 111 -10.59 0.34 -8.10
N VAL A 112 -10.28 1.55 -8.61
CA VAL A 112 -9.11 1.77 -9.44
C VAL A 112 -7.82 1.44 -8.67
N SER A 113 -7.74 1.86 -7.41
CA SER A 113 -6.61 1.56 -6.52
C SER A 113 -6.42 0.05 -6.30
N SER A 114 -7.50 -0.72 -6.11
CA SER A 114 -7.39 -2.17 -5.92
C SER A 114 -6.95 -2.90 -7.19
N ILE A 115 -7.44 -2.47 -8.35
CA ILE A 115 -6.98 -2.98 -9.65
C ILE A 115 -5.47 -2.71 -9.82
N LEU A 116 -5.00 -1.50 -9.49
CA LEU A 116 -3.58 -1.16 -9.51
C LEU A 116 -2.75 -1.98 -8.52
N ALA A 117 -3.29 -2.28 -7.33
CA ALA A 117 -2.62 -3.13 -6.36
C ALA A 117 -2.42 -4.57 -6.90
N VAL A 118 -3.40 -5.11 -7.62
CA VAL A 118 -3.30 -6.44 -8.22
C VAL A 118 -2.31 -6.47 -9.36
N THR A 119 -2.33 -5.48 -10.26
CA THR A 119 -1.39 -5.42 -11.38
C THR A 119 0.04 -5.29 -10.88
N THR A 120 0.29 -4.41 -9.91
CA THR A 120 1.60 -4.25 -9.28
C THR A 120 2.03 -5.49 -8.48
N PHE A 121 1.10 -6.19 -7.83
CA PHE A 121 1.36 -7.48 -7.20
C PHE A 121 1.84 -8.52 -8.21
N HIS A 122 1.17 -8.67 -9.36
CA HIS A 122 1.59 -9.62 -10.40
C HIS A 122 2.97 -9.31 -10.96
N VAL A 123 3.24 -8.04 -11.29
CA VAL A 123 4.56 -7.61 -11.78
C VAL A 123 5.64 -7.94 -10.76
N THR A 124 5.39 -7.61 -9.50
CA THR A 124 6.33 -7.87 -8.39
C THR A 124 6.53 -9.37 -8.15
N ALA A 125 5.47 -10.16 -8.19
CA ALA A 125 5.53 -11.63 -8.05
C ALA A 125 6.40 -12.26 -9.14
N ASN A 126 6.23 -11.85 -10.40
CA ASN A 126 7.02 -12.37 -11.53
C ASN A 126 8.51 -12.03 -11.38
N LEU A 127 8.82 -10.82 -10.91
CA LEU A 127 10.20 -10.39 -10.67
C LEU A 127 10.87 -11.15 -9.52
N PHE A 128 10.14 -11.49 -8.46
CA PHE A 128 10.68 -12.31 -7.37
C PHE A 128 10.75 -13.81 -7.71
N ARG A 129 9.90 -14.30 -8.63
CA ARG A 129 9.89 -15.71 -9.07
C ARG A 129 11.00 -16.03 -10.08
N ASN A 130 11.62 -15.03 -10.70
CA ASN A 130 12.81 -15.18 -11.54
C ASN A 130 14.10 -14.80 -10.79
N PRO A 131 14.61 -15.62 -9.84
CA PRO A 131 16.03 -15.61 -9.58
C PRO A 131 16.66 -16.25 -10.81
N ILE A 132 17.32 -15.44 -11.60
CA ILE A 132 18.18 -15.80 -12.72
C ILE A 132 18.55 -17.30 -12.75
N ARG A 133 18.23 -17.92 -13.88
CA ARG A 133 18.89 -19.06 -14.52
C ARG A 133 20.43 -18.84 -14.60
N SER A 134 21.11 -18.64 -13.48
CA SER A 134 22.56 -18.31 -13.38
C SER A 134 23.23 -18.95 -12.16
N ARG A 135 22.99 -20.23 -11.94
CA ARG A 135 24.06 -21.13 -11.50
C ARG A 135 23.95 -22.43 -12.29
N PHE A 136 24.18 -22.30 -13.60
CA PHE A 136 25.13 -23.20 -14.23
C PHE A 136 26.52 -22.81 -13.71
#